data_AF-A0A7W6E6Q9-F1
#
_entry.id   AF-A0A7W6E6Q9-F1
#
_cell.length_a   1.000
_cell.length_b   1.000
_cell.length_c   1.000
_cell.angle_alpha   90.00
_cell.angle_beta   90.00
_cell.angle_gamma   90.00
#
_symmetry.space_group_name_H-M   'P 1'
#
loop_
_entity.id
_entity.type
_entity.pdbx_description
1 polymer ?
#
loop_
_entity_poly.entity_id
_entity_poly.type
_entity_poly.pdbx_seq_one_letter_code
_entity_poly.pdbx_strand_id
1 'polypeptide(L)'
;MSEMTLYDAAGNRLYLNAEERAAFLAVARRQPARDRTLCETLHFTGCRPSELLEITPARVDLGGGSVVIRSLKKRKDASGRSKVVYRSVPVPPDYLGSIPAQCQKAL
;
A
#
# COMPACT_ATOMS: atom_id res chain seq x y z
N MET A 1 -13.76 -1.67 21.22
CA MET A 1 -12.76 -1.04 20.34
C MET A 1 -11.58 -2.00 20.32
N SER A 2 -11.16 -2.52 19.16
CA SER A 2 -10.01 -3.43 19.13
C SER A 2 -8.75 -2.63 19.43
N GLU A 3 -8.21 -2.85 20.63
CA GLU A 3 -6.95 -2.29 21.07
C GLU A 3 -5.84 -2.79 20.13
N MET A 4 -4.91 -1.92 19.74
CA MET A 4 -3.80 -2.34 18.87
C MET A 4 -2.81 -3.16 19.71
N THR A 5 -2.87 -4.48 19.56
CA THR A 5 -1.95 -5.42 20.22
C THR A 5 -0.71 -5.62 19.37
N LEU A 6 0.48 -5.54 19.99
CA LEU A 6 1.75 -5.87 19.33
C LEU A 6 2.04 -7.37 19.33
N TYR A 7 1.40 -8.10 20.24
CA TYR A 7 1.57 -9.53 20.45
C TYR A 7 0.21 -10.24 20.40
N ASP A 8 0.21 -11.49 19.95
CA ASP A 8 -0.95 -12.37 20.06
C ASP A 8 -1.14 -12.90 21.49
N ALA A 9 -2.19 -13.70 21.71
CA ALA A 9 -2.49 -14.29 23.02
C ALA A 9 -1.42 -15.27 23.52
N ALA A 10 -0.53 -15.75 22.64
CA ALA A 10 0.58 -16.63 22.97
C ALA A 10 1.92 -15.87 23.14
N GLY A 11 1.93 -14.54 22.96
CA GLY A 11 3.12 -13.70 23.06
C GLY A 11 3.93 -13.58 21.77
N ASN A 12 3.45 -14.05 20.62
CA ASN A 12 4.14 -13.88 19.35
C ASN A 12 3.92 -12.48 18.78
N ARG A 13 4.96 -11.89 18.19
CA ARG A 13 4.86 -10.55 17.58
C ARG A 13 3.97 -10.59 16.33
N LEU A 14 3.02 -9.67 16.24
CA LEU A 14 2.06 -9.57 15.14
C LEU A 14 2.58 -8.82 13.90
N TYR A 15 3.66 -8.03 14.08
CA TYR A 15 4.21 -7.17 13.04
C TYR A 15 5.68 -7.48 12.78
N LEU A 16 6.11 -7.28 11.53
CA LEU A 16 7.51 -7.40 11.17
C LEU A 16 8.35 -6.29 11.81
N ASN A 17 9.55 -6.62 12.26
CA ASN A 17 10.53 -5.64 12.73
C ASN A 17 11.24 -4.94 11.54
N ALA A 18 12.18 -4.04 11.83
CA ALA A 18 12.88 -3.28 10.80
C ALA A 18 13.74 -4.17 9.87
N GLU A 19 14.44 -5.15 10.45
CA GLU A 19 15.32 -6.07 9.73
C GLU A 19 14.53 -7.00 8.80
N GLU A 20 13.43 -7.57 9.30
CA GLU A 20 12.53 -8.43 8.55
C GLU A 20 11.86 -7.68 7.40
N ARG A 21 11.47 -6.42 7.63
CA ARG A 21 10.95 -5.55 6.56
C ARG A 21 11.99 -5.28 5.48
N ALA A 22 13.23 -5.02 5.88
CA ALA A 22 14.33 -4.81 4.93
C ALA A 22 14.63 -6.10 4.14
N ALA A 23 14.64 -7.26 4.81
CA ALA A 23 14.83 -8.55 4.18
C ALA A 23 13.70 -8.88 3.18
N PHE A 24 12.45 -8.63 3.57
CA PHE A 24 11.29 -8.75 2.68
C PHE A 24 11.46 -7.91 1.42
N LEU A 25 11.81 -6.63 1.57
CA LEU A 25 12.01 -5.72 0.45
C LEU A 25 13.17 -6.17 -0.47
N ALA A 26 14.26 -6.68 0.11
CA ALA A 26 15.40 -7.19 -0.64
C ALA A 26 15.03 -8.41 -1.51
N VAL A 27 14.18 -9.31 -1.01
CA VAL A 27 13.67 -10.45 -1.79
C VAL A 27 12.66 -10.00 -2.83
N ALA A 28 11.77 -9.07 -2.49
CA ALA A 28 10.77 -8.51 -3.40
C ALA A 28 11.42 -7.86 -4.64
N ARG A 29 12.55 -7.17 -4.47
CA ARG A 29 13.31 -6.53 -5.56
C ARG A 29 13.85 -7.51 -6.60
N ARG A 30 14.01 -8.79 -6.25
CA ARG A 30 14.48 -9.85 -7.13
C ARG A 30 13.35 -10.57 -7.87
N GLN A 31 12.09 -10.29 -7.52
CA GLN A 31 10.92 -10.90 -8.15
C GLN A 31 10.63 -10.24 -9.51
N PRO A 32 9.80 -10.89 -10.37
CA PRO A 32 9.30 -10.28 -11.58
C PRO A 32 8.64 -8.92 -11.31
N ALA A 33 8.63 -8.04 -12.32
CA ALA A 33 8.21 -6.64 -12.18
C ALA A 33 6.84 -6.46 -11.51
N ARG A 34 5.88 -7.34 -11.82
CA ARG A 34 4.53 -7.34 -11.22
C ARG A 34 4.59 -7.57 -9.70
N ASP A 35 5.27 -8.63 -9.28
CA ASP A 35 5.32 -9.04 -7.87
C ASP A 35 6.18 -8.08 -7.05
N ARG A 36 7.27 -7.58 -7.64
CA ARG A 36 8.06 -6.49 -7.06
C ARG A 36 7.18 -5.27 -6.80
N THR A 37 6.46 -4.78 -7.82
CA THR A 37 5.61 -3.59 -7.70
C THR A 37 4.53 -3.79 -6.64
N LEU A 38 3.89 -4.97 -6.61
CA LEU A 38 2.91 -5.32 -5.58
C LEU A 38 3.50 -5.22 -4.16
N CYS A 39 4.61 -5.91 -3.92
CA CYS A 39 5.28 -5.96 -2.62
C CYS A 39 5.77 -4.58 -2.16
N GLU A 40 6.39 -3.81 -3.06
CA GLU A 40 6.88 -2.47 -2.76
C GLU A 40 5.71 -1.51 -2.46
N THR A 41 4.61 -1.60 -3.22
CA THR A 41 3.40 -0.78 -2.97
C THR A 41 2.82 -1.07 -1.59
N LEU A 42 2.66 -2.35 -1.22
CA LEU A 42 2.18 -2.73 0.12
C LEU A 42 3.11 -2.22 1.22
N HIS A 43 4.42 -2.39 1.02
CA HIS A 43 5.43 -2.02 2.00
C HIS A 43 5.47 -0.51 2.25
N PHE A 44 5.51 0.30 1.19
CA PHE A 44 5.67 1.76 1.31
C PHE A 44 4.36 2.48 1.65
N THR A 45 3.21 1.99 1.16
CA THR A 45 1.93 2.69 1.39
C THR A 45 1.16 2.20 2.62
N GLY A 46 1.47 0.99 3.09
CA GLY A 46 0.73 0.32 4.15
C GLY A 46 -0.76 0.12 3.82
N CYS A 47 -1.11 0.11 2.53
CA CYS A 47 -2.50 -0.06 2.10
C CYS A 47 -3.00 -1.49 2.33
N ARG A 48 -4.32 -1.64 2.39
CA ARG A 48 -4.94 -2.97 2.46
C ARG A 48 -4.86 -3.65 1.09
N PRO A 49 -4.82 -4.99 1.02
CA PRO A 49 -4.84 -5.70 -0.27
C PRO A 49 -6.01 -5.30 -1.18
N SER A 50 -7.20 -5.07 -0.61
CA SER A 50 -8.36 -4.60 -1.39
C SER A 50 -8.21 -3.17 -1.92
N GLU A 51 -7.44 -2.31 -1.24
CA GLU A 51 -7.14 -0.96 -1.71
C GLU A 51 -6.10 -1.00 -2.83
N LEU A 52 -5.13 -1.92 -2.74
CA LEU A 52 -4.09 -2.09 -3.75
C LEU A 52 -4.67 -2.49 -5.11
N LEU A 53 -5.65 -3.41 -5.12
CA LEU A 53 -6.31 -3.86 -6.36
C LEU A 53 -6.99 -2.72 -7.12
N GLU A 54 -7.37 -1.66 -6.42
CA GLU A 54 -8.03 -0.49 -7.00
C GLU A 54 -7.02 0.55 -7.51
N ILE A 55 -5.72 0.42 -7.20
CA ILE A 55 -4.72 1.39 -7.63
C ILE A 55 -4.53 1.28 -9.15
N THR A 56 -4.70 2.41 -9.83
CA THR A 56 -4.49 2.54 -11.27
C THR A 56 -3.31 3.47 -11.54
N PRO A 57 -2.72 3.41 -12.76
CA PRO A 57 -1.72 4.37 -13.24
C PRO A 57 -2.01 5.83 -12.90
N ALA A 58 -3.25 6.28 -13.15
CA ALA A 58 -3.70 7.65 -12.93
C ALA A 58 -3.70 8.08 -11.45
N ARG A 59 -3.47 7.17 -10.51
CA ARG A 59 -3.39 7.45 -9.07
C ARG A 59 -1.96 7.54 -8.55
N VAL A 60 -0.95 7.41 -9.42
CA VAL A 60 0.45 7.59 -9.07
C VAL A 60 0.86 9.00 -9.48
N ASP A 61 1.08 9.87 -8.50
CA ASP A 61 1.57 11.23 -8.71
C ASP A 61 3.10 11.23 -8.63
N LEU A 62 3.74 11.16 -9.79
CA LEU A 62 5.20 11.17 -9.91
C LEU A 62 5.80 12.53 -9.56
N GLY A 63 5.07 13.63 -9.82
CA GLY A 63 5.55 14.99 -9.55
C GLY A 63 5.49 15.34 -8.07
N GLY A 64 4.41 14.94 -7.39
CA GLY A 64 4.22 15.12 -5.95
C GLY A 64 4.77 13.98 -5.09
N GLY A 65 5.30 12.92 -5.68
CA GLY A 65 5.95 11.83 -4.95
C GLY A 65 4.98 10.97 -4.14
N SER A 66 3.77 10.72 -4.65
CA SER A 66 2.70 10.11 -3.85
C SER A 66 1.81 9.13 -4.61
N VAL A 67 1.14 8.25 -3.86
CA VAL A 67 0.12 7.33 -4.39
C VAL A 67 -1.22 7.64 -3.75
N VAL A 68 -2.23 7.89 -4.59
CA VAL A 68 -3.60 8.17 -4.14
C VAL A 68 -4.35 6.85 -3.94
N ILE A 69 -4.70 6.59 -2.68
CA ILE A 69 -5.42 5.38 -2.29
C ILE A 69 -6.90 5.68 -2.07
N ARG A 70 -7.74 4.86 -2.69
CA ARG A 70 -9.18 4.83 -2.48
C ARG A 70 -9.50 3.83 -1.36
N SER A 71 -9.92 4.34 -0.22
CA SER A 71 -10.31 3.55 0.94
C SER A 71 -11.83 3.57 1.12
N LEU A 72 -12.40 2.44 1.57
CA LEU A 72 -13.78 2.35 2.01
C LEU A 72 -13.85 2.46 3.53
N LYS A 73 -14.60 3.43 4.05
CA LYS A 73 -14.87 3.53 5.49
C LYS A 73 -15.98 2.54 5.84
N LYS A 74 -15.72 1.67 6.83
CA LYS A 74 -16.69 0.65 7.31
C LYS A 74 -18.00 1.25 7.84
N ARG A 75 -18.00 2.51 8.31
CA ARG A 75 -19.20 3.18 8.82
C ARG A 75 -20.03 3.69 7.64
N LYS A 76 -21.26 3.19 7.55
CA LYS A 76 -22.27 3.70 6.62
C LYS A 76 -22.61 5.14 6.98
N ASP A 77 -22.81 5.99 5.98
CA ASP A 77 -23.39 7.31 6.17
C ASP A 77 -24.89 7.20 6.51
N ALA A 78 -25.55 8.34 6.75
CA ALA A 78 -26.97 8.40 7.06
C ALA A 78 -27.88 7.77 5.99
N SER A 79 -27.35 7.55 4.77
CA SER A 79 -28.06 6.91 3.66
C SER A 79 -27.78 5.40 3.54
N GLY A 80 -27.02 4.82 4.47
CA GLY A 80 -26.69 3.39 4.48
C GLY A 80 -25.54 3.02 3.53
N ARG A 81 -24.84 3.99 2.93
CA ARG A 81 -23.75 3.76 1.96
C ARG A 81 -22.38 3.85 2.64
N SER A 82 -21.46 2.98 2.24
CA SER A 82 -20.07 3.06 2.70
C SER A 82 -19.41 4.32 2.11
N LYS A 83 -18.91 5.20 2.97
CA LYS A 83 -18.23 6.42 2.52
C LYS A 83 -16.88 6.09 1.89
N VAL A 84 -16.68 6.52 0.65
CA VAL A 84 -15.38 6.49 -0.04
C VAL A 84 -14.52 7.63 0.47
N VAL A 85 -13.26 7.36 0.77
CA VAL A 85 -12.27 8.37 1.17
C VAL A 85 -11.03 8.17 0.33
N TYR A 86 -10.51 9.26 -0.23
CA TYR A 86 -9.22 9.28 -0.90
C TYR A 86 -8.17 9.84 0.03
N ARG A 87 -7.00 9.22 0.07
CA ARG A 87 -5.83 9.72 0.79
C ARG A 87 -4.61 9.64 -0.10
N SER A 88 -3.81 10.70 -0.13
CA SER A 88 -2.50 10.65 -0.75
C SER A 88 -1.50 10.10 0.27
N VAL A 89 -0.66 9.16 -0.16
CA VAL A 89 0.40 8.57 0.66
C VAL A 89 1.75 8.89 0.00
N PRO A 90 2.62 9.66 0.65
CA PRO A 90 3.97 9.90 0.17
C PRO A 90 4.75 8.59 0.08
N VAL A 91 5.50 8.41 -0.99
CA VAL A 91 6.33 7.21 -1.19
C VAL A 91 7.75 7.61 -1.62
N PRO A 92 8.76 6.74 -1.38
CA PRO A 92 10.13 7.06 -1.76
C PRO A 92 10.29 7.23 -3.28
N PRO A 93 11.15 8.17 -3.74
CA PRO A 93 11.38 8.41 -5.17
C PRO A 93 11.97 7.18 -5.87
N ASP A 94 12.82 6.40 -5.20
CA ASP A 94 13.38 5.15 -5.73
C ASP A 94 12.30 4.14 -6.12
N TYR A 95 11.20 4.09 -5.38
CA TYR A 95 10.06 3.23 -5.71
C TYR A 95 9.29 3.76 -6.91
N LEU A 96 9.08 5.08 -7.02
CA LEU A 96 8.39 5.66 -8.18
C LEU A 96 9.16 5.42 -9.48
N GLY A 97 10.49 5.43 -9.42
CA GLY A 97 11.35 5.05 -10.56
C GLY A 97 11.33 3.56 -10.89
N SER A 98 10.92 2.68 -9.96
CA SER A 98 10.87 1.23 -10.16
C SER A 98 9.55 0.75 -10.80
N ILE A 99 8.51 1.60 -10.79
CA ILE A 99 7.18 1.32 -11.35
C ILE A 99 7.30 1.20 -12.88
N PRO A 100 6.92 0.06 -13.48
CA PRO A 100 7.03 -0.15 -14.92
C PRO A 100 6.23 0.90 -15.71
N ALA A 101 6.78 1.38 -16.83
CA ALA A 101 6.13 2.36 -17.71
C ALA A 101 4.77 1.92 -18.26
N GLN A 102 4.48 0.61 -18.25
CA GLN A 102 3.18 0.05 -18.61
C GLN A 102 2.07 0.50 -17.64
N CYS A 103 2.44 0.77 -16.39
CA CYS A 103 1.59 1.38 -15.38
C CYS A 103 1.57 2.92 -15.46
N GLN A 104 2.07 3.54 -16.53
CA GLN A 104 2.05 5.00 -16.74
C GLN A 104 1.09 5.42 -17.88
N LYS A 105 0.62 4.47 -18.72
CA LYS A 105 -0.30 4.74 -19.82
C LYS A 105 -1.76 4.83 -19.34
N ALA A 106 -2.11 5.97 -18.76
CA ALA A 106 -3.51 6.41 -18.61
C ALA A 106 -3.60 7.94 -18.67
N LEU A 107 -2.84 8.55 -19.58
CA LEU A 107 -3.00 9.92 -20.04
C LEU A 107 -3.20 9.89 -21.56
#